data_AF-W6KIB6-F1
#
_entry.id   AF-W6KIB6-F1
#
_cell.length_a   1.000
_cell.length_b   1.000
_cell.length_c   1.000
_cell.angle_alpha   90.00
_cell.angle_beta   90.00
_cell.angle_gamma   90.00
#
_symmetry.space_group_name_H-M   'P 1'
#
loop_
_entity.id
_entity.type
_entity.pdbx_description
1 polymer ?
#
loop_
_entity_poly.entity_id
_entity_poly.type
_entity_poly.pdbx_seq_one_letter_code
_entity_poly.pdbx_strand_id
1 'polypeptide(L)'
;MLKKDIWLRNYQRGGWSPGSKHQKHMTLNPSLFLYRFPGPHGPGPYTMKYWWTLGCFPTGLDSPFRLKEFLATYKQQHVPIEVEEWLNCFLNDPLQELTAAVEELLDQLENCTVAERTKGYVAHEPSVVHLSNSLKKIERQLGVRIPPIGVRAALAGEKSYSKLMDDLYNYKEAIATNGSTPHRRFARISFEEMDSIEHRIAPSKVDTVSNDVGSAVGSFVSVPEKTADDELKLIRLLTTFAEGCASKRKFDDSFFLLSGSLAFAHDNACRSIVHSNISIAALLDGRFKEAEFHGREAALLSSNNKGAESSSGTAYRLWATAVAYQDDFNSSLSIIDDALSLHPNNQELESLRQKILSLKESSGRMSPLLRGKRCHLKSQQDRALIEGCGRAFDNEFDLIKFKNKLYPAKMDPSTNEMGSVFRRVGDLGGFISSSRSIEIL
;
A
#
# COMPACT_ATOMS: atom_id res chain seq x y z
N MET A 1 -72.86 -48.39 -25.32
CA MET A 1 -72.53 -47.30 -24.37
C MET A 1 -71.05 -47.43 -23.99
N LEU A 2 -70.15 -46.80 -24.74
CA LEU A 2 -68.70 -46.90 -24.52
C LEU A 2 -68.30 -45.94 -23.39
N LYS A 3 -67.92 -46.46 -22.22
CA LYS A 3 -67.26 -45.68 -21.16
C LYS A 3 -65.92 -45.20 -21.70
N LYS A 4 -65.78 -43.89 -21.93
CA LYS A 4 -64.48 -43.26 -22.16
C LYS A 4 -63.71 -43.27 -20.84
N ASP A 5 -62.66 -44.07 -20.76
CA ASP A 5 -61.67 -43.99 -19.68
C ASP A 5 -60.96 -42.62 -19.78
N ILE A 6 -61.36 -41.68 -18.92
CA ILE A 6 -60.67 -40.39 -18.78
C ILE A 6 -59.43 -40.64 -17.92
N TRP A 7 -58.29 -40.85 -18.56
CA TRP A 7 -56.98 -40.84 -17.89
C TRP A 7 -56.62 -39.41 -17.46
N LEU A 8 -56.91 -39.06 -16.21
CA LEU A 8 -56.45 -37.82 -15.57
C LEU A 8 -54.94 -37.92 -15.31
N ARG A 9 -54.12 -37.45 -16.25
CA ARG A 9 -52.68 -37.32 -16.03
C ARG A 9 -52.38 -35.99 -15.34
N ASN A 10 -51.73 -36.05 -14.17
CA ASN A 10 -51.26 -34.87 -13.43
C ASN A 10 -50.07 -34.21 -14.14
N TYR A 11 -50.33 -33.51 -15.23
CA TYR A 11 -49.34 -32.85 -16.08
C TYR A 11 -48.78 -31.54 -15.50
N GLN A 12 -49.52 -30.87 -14.62
CA GLN A 12 -49.14 -29.60 -13.99
C GLN A 12 -49.15 -29.76 -12.47
N ARG A 13 -47.98 -29.64 -11.82
CA ARG A 13 -47.82 -29.89 -10.37
C ARG A 13 -47.60 -28.62 -9.52
N GLY A 14 -47.73 -27.43 -10.11
CA GLY A 14 -47.57 -26.15 -9.41
C GLY A 14 -48.08 -24.96 -10.20
N GLY A 15 -47.60 -23.76 -9.86
CA GLY A 15 -48.00 -22.51 -10.52
C GLY A 15 -47.68 -22.47 -12.02
N TRP A 16 -48.39 -21.63 -12.77
CA TRP A 16 -48.23 -21.51 -14.23
C TRP A 16 -46.99 -20.69 -14.62
N SER A 17 -46.60 -19.72 -13.80
CA SER A 17 -45.48 -18.80 -14.03
C SER A 17 -44.13 -19.53 -14.15
N PRO A 18 -43.22 -19.17 -15.07
CA PRO A 18 -41.91 -19.82 -15.25
C PRO A 18 -41.10 -19.99 -13.96
N GLY A 19 -41.19 -19.06 -13.01
CA GLY A 19 -40.48 -19.11 -11.72
C GLY A 19 -40.99 -20.17 -10.72
N SER A 20 -42.04 -20.92 -11.03
CA SER A 20 -42.53 -21.99 -10.15
C SER A 20 -41.62 -23.22 -10.20
N LYS A 21 -41.26 -23.77 -9.03
CA LYS A 21 -40.31 -24.89 -8.91
C LYS A 21 -40.80 -26.23 -9.46
N HIS A 22 -42.12 -26.48 -9.48
CA HIS A 22 -42.67 -27.80 -9.83
C HIS A 22 -42.69 -28.08 -11.34
N GLN A 23 -42.69 -29.38 -11.68
CA GLN A 23 -42.72 -29.86 -13.07
C GLN A 23 -43.98 -29.40 -13.82
N LYS A 24 -43.79 -29.10 -15.10
CA LYS A 24 -44.79 -28.68 -16.08
C LYS A 24 -44.67 -29.50 -17.35
N HIS A 25 -45.70 -29.48 -18.18
CA HIS A 25 -45.72 -30.20 -19.46
C HIS A 25 -46.03 -29.24 -20.62
N MET A 26 -45.28 -29.36 -21.72
CA MET A 26 -45.35 -28.43 -22.88
C MET A 26 -46.75 -28.40 -23.53
N THR A 27 -47.49 -29.51 -23.50
CA THR A 27 -48.87 -29.55 -24.06
C THR A 27 -49.89 -28.82 -23.21
N LEU A 28 -49.64 -28.66 -21.90
CA LEU A 28 -50.58 -28.02 -20.97
C LEU A 28 -50.17 -26.58 -20.66
N ASN A 29 -48.88 -26.32 -20.56
CA ASN A 29 -48.32 -25.00 -20.27
C ASN A 29 -47.08 -24.76 -21.17
N PRO A 30 -47.30 -24.36 -22.44
CA PRO A 30 -46.20 -24.08 -23.35
C PRO A 30 -45.44 -22.83 -22.90
N SER A 31 -44.12 -22.91 -22.78
CA SER A 31 -43.26 -21.78 -22.41
C SER A 31 -42.14 -21.57 -23.42
N LEU A 32 -41.77 -20.31 -23.64
CA LEU A 32 -40.57 -19.93 -24.40
C LEU A 32 -39.30 -20.45 -23.70
N PHE A 33 -38.20 -20.58 -24.45
CA PHE A 33 -36.92 -20.98 -23.89
C PHE A 33 -36.32 -19.84 -23.06
N LEU A 34 -36.46 -19.93 -21.73
CA LEU A 34 -35.90 -18.99 -20.78
C LEU A 34 -34.67 -19.62 -20.11
N TYR A 35 -33.47 -19.38 -20.67
CA TYR A 35 -32.23 -20.00 -20.17
C TYR A 35 -31.97 -19.68 -18.68
N ARG A 36 -32.02 -18.39 -18.31
CA ARG A 36 -31.86 -17.92 -16.93
C ARG A 36 -32.45 -16.52 -16.77
N PHE A 37 -33.40 -16.37 -15.84
CA PHE A 37 -34.07 -15.10 -15.57
C PHE A 37 -34.08 -14.79 -14.06
N PRO A 38 -34.27 -13.52 -13.64
CA PRO A 38 -34.37 -13.14 -12.24
C PRO A 38 -35.50 -13.87 -11.50
N GLY A 39 -35.26 -14.19 -10.23
CA GLY A 39 -36.28 -14.78 -9.36
C GLY A 39 -37.24 -13.74 -8.78
N PRO A 40 -38.23 -14.17 -7.98
CA PRO A 40 -39.21 -13.27 -7.36
C PRO A 40 -38.61 -12.27 -6.36
N HIS A 41 -37.41 -12.55 -5.83
CA HIS A 41 -36.68 -11.67 -4.90
C HIS A 41 -35.69 -10.73 -5.61
N GLY A 42 -35.70 -10.71 -6.94
CA GLY A 42 -34.83 -9.87 -7.77
C GLY A 42 -33.68 -10.62 -8.43
N PRO A 43 -32.80 -9.89 -9.14
CA PRO A 43 -31.66 -10.44 -9.85
C PRO A 43 -30.60 -11.01 -8.89
N GLY A 44 -30.26 -12.29 -9.06
CA GLY A 44 -29.19 -12.95 -8.32
C GLY A 44 -27.79 -12.70 -8.93
N PRO A 45 -26.71 -13.18 -8.29
CA PRO A 45 -25.34 -12.94 -8.76
C PRO A 45 -25.09 -13.51 -10.16
N TYR A 46 -25.70 -14.65 -10.50
CA TYR A 46 -25.54 -15.26 -11.82
C TYR A 46 -26.23 -14.48 -12.94
N THR A 47 -27.39 -13.85 -12.70
CA THR A 47 -28.03 -12.97 -13.67
C THR A 47 -27.31 -11.63 -13.75
N MET A 48 -26.79 -11.12 -12.62
CA MET A 48 -25.99 -9.90 -12.60
C MET A 48 -24.64 -10.06 -13.30
N LYS A 49 -24.03 -11.25 -13.29
CA LYS A 49 -22.84 -11.52 -14.12
C LYS A 49 -23.12 -11.20 -15.58
N TYR A 50 -24.23 -11.68 -16.14
CA TYR A 50 -24.62 -11.36 -17.52
C TYR A 50 -24.95 -9.88 -17.70
N TRP A 51 -25.64 -9.25 -16.74
CA TRP A 51 -25.88 -7.80 -16.80
C TRP A 51 -24.59 -6.99 -17.00
N TRP A 52 -23.55 -7.31 -16.24
CA TRP A 52 -22.27 -6.60 -16.30
C TRP A 52 -21.38 -7.02 -17.48
N THR A 53 -21.45 -8.26 -17.96
CA THR A 53 -20.61 -8.74 -19.06
C THR A 53 -21.25 -8.64 -20.45
N LEU A 54 -22.54 -8.97 -20.55
CA LEU A 54 -23.31 -8.97 -21.81
C LEU A 54 -24.07 -7.64 -21.99
N GLY A 55 -24.37 -6.92 -20.92
CA GLY A 55 -25.16 -5.67 -20.94
C GLY A 55 -26.67 -5.87 -20.73
N CYS A 56 -27.15 -7.11 -20.68
CA CYS A 56 -28.54 -7.48 -20.44
C CYS A 56 -28.64 -8.89 -19.82
N PHE A 57 -29.85 -9.32 -19.45
CA PHE A 57 -30.08 -10.69 -19.01
C PHE A 57 -30.04 -11.68 -20.18
N PRO A 58 -29.58 -12.93 -19.95
CA PRO A 58 -29.30 -13.88 -21.03
C PRO A 58 -30.56 -14.43 -21.71
N THR A 59 -31.76 -14.07 -21.23
CA THR A 59 -33.04 -14.29 -21.90
C THR A 59 -33.22 -13.42 -23.13
N GLY A 60 -32.62 -12.22 -23.16
CA GLY A 60 -32.81 -11.22 -24.22
C GLY A 60 -34.21 -10.57 -24.27
N LEU A 61 -35.15 -11.01 -23.44
CA LEU A 61 -36.50 -10.45 -23.35
C LEU A 61 -36.57 -9.21 -22.45
N ASP A 62 -35.67 -9.13 -21.48
CA ASP A 62 -35.60 -8.02 -20.54
C ASP A 62 -34.92 -6.80 -21.18
N SER A 63 -35.56 -5.64 -21.09
CA SER A 63 -35.00 -4.38 -21.60
C SER A 63 -33.95 -3.82 -20.63
N PRO A 64 -32.73 -3.49 -21.08
CA PRO A 64 -31.68 -2.98 -20.21
C PRO A 64 -32.01 -1.55 -19.73
N PHE A 65 -32.43 -1.42 -18.48
CA PHE A 65 -32.73 -0.15 -17.84
C PHE A 65 -31.63 0.26 -16.83
N ARG A 66 -30.64 1.03 -17.29
CA ARG A 66 -29.45 1.46 -16.51
C ARG A 66 -29.50 2.93 -16.06
N LEU A 67 -30.70 3.53 -15.99
CA LEU A 67 -30.85 4.95 -15.67
C LEU A 67 -30.23 5.32 -14.32
N LYS A 68 -30.38 4.49 -13.28
CA LYS A 68 -29.79 4.75 -11.97
C LYS A 68 -28.26 4.77 -12.00
N GLU A 69 -27.64 3.88 -12.75
CA GLU A 69 -26.19 3.83 -12.92
C GLU A 69 -25.70 5.06 -13.68
N PHE A 70 -26.37 5.42 -14.78
CA PHE A 70 -26.08 6.65 -15.53
C PHE A 70 -26.18 7.91 -14.65
N LEU A 71 -27.24 8.02 -13.84
CA LEU A 71 -27.42 9.15 -12.93
C LEU A 71 -26.39 9.18 -11.78
N ALA A 72 -25.89 8.02 -11.37
CA ALA A 72 -24.90 7.91 -10.29
C ALA A 72 -23.48 8.18 -10.77
N THR A 73 -23.15 7.87 -12.03
CA THR A 73 -21.79 8.06 -12.57
C THR A 73 -21.73 9.21 -13.56
N TYR A 74 -22.31 9.04 -14.76
CA TYR A 74 -22.21 10.02 -15.85
C TYR A 74 -22.74 11.40 -15.45
N LYS A 75 -23.91 11.47 -14.80
CA LYS A 75 -24.44 12.76 -14.37
C LYS A 75 -23.61 13.43 -13.26
N GLN A 76 -22.99 12.66 -12.37
CA GLN A 76 -22.17 13.20 -11.28
C GLN A 76 -20.78 13.63 -11.77
N GLN A 77 -20.22 12.91 -12.74
CA GLN A 77 -18.92 13.21 -13.36
C GLN A 77 -19.01 14.36 -14.37
N HIS A 78 -20.18 14.60 -14.95
CA HIS A 78 -20.37 15.68 -15.91
C HIS A 78 -20.29 17.05 -15.22
N VAL A 79 -19.17 17.73 -15.46
CA VAL A 79 -18.96 19.13 -15.11
C VAL A 79 -18.79 19.89 -16.43
N PRO A 80 -19.57 20.97 -16.69
CA PRO A 80 -19.36 21.81 -17.87
C PRO A 80 -17.94 22.37 -17.88
N ILE A 81 -17.35 22.55 -19.06
CA ILE A 81 -15.95 22.96 -19.20
C ILE A 81 -15.70 24.32 -18.52
N GLU A 82 -16.67 25.24 -18.61
CA GLU A 82 -16.60 26.55 -17.96
C GLU A 82 -16.62 26.41 -16.43
N VAL A 83 -17.28 25.40 -15.89
CA VAL A 83 -17.25 25.18 -14.44
C VAL A 83 -15.94 24.49 -14.05
N GLU A 84 -15.47 23.53 -14.83
CA GLU A 84 -14.22 22.80 -14.57
C GLU A 84 -12.99 23.72 -14.55
N GLU A 85 -12.89 24.64 -15.51
CA GLU A 85 -11.81 25.64 -15.56
C GLU A 85 -11.78 26.51 -14.30
N TRP A 86 -12.96 26.99 -13.87
CA TRP A 86 -13.06 27.85 -12.70
C TRP A 86 -12.93 27.10 -11.38
N LEU A 87 -13.36 25.83 -11.30
CA LEU A 87 -13.21 25.01 -10.09
C LEU A 87 -11.75 24.88 -9.67
N ASN A 88 -10.81 24.81 -10.62
CA ASN A 88 -9.38 24.79 -10.34
C ASN A 88 -8.88 26.10 -9.72
N CYS A 89 -9.54 27.23 -9.99
CA CYS A 89 -9.22 28.52 -9.38
C CYS A 89 -9.81 28.69 -7.97
N PHE A 90 -10.86 27.93 -7.63
CA PHE A 90 -11.54 27.96 -6.32
C PHE A 90 -11.11 26.82 -5.40
N LEU A 91 -9.93 26.24 -5.64
CA LEU A 91 -9.33 25.31 -4.68
C LEU A 91 -9.02 26.07 -3.38
N ASN A 92 -9.29 25.40 -2.26
CA ASN A 92 -8.96 25.96 -0.95
C ASN A 92 -7.45 26.11 -0.82
N ASP A 93 -7.03 27.09 0.00
CA ASP A 93 -5.63 27.28 0.31
C ASP A 93 -5.08 26.03 1.06
N PRO A 94 -4.08 25.31 0.50
CA PRO A 94 -3.57 24.09 1.09
C PRO A 94 -2.99 24.30 2.48
N LEU A 95 -2.43 25.48 2.77
CA LEU A 95 -1.90 25.79 4.10
C LEU A 95 -3.03 25.92 5.12
N GLN A 96 -4.14 26.56 4.75
CA GLN A 96 -5.31 26.71 5.62
C GLN A 96 -6.01 25.37 5.85
N GLU A 97 -6.12 24.53 4.82
CA GLU A 97 -6.68 23.19 4.98
C GLU A 97 -5.80 22.30 5.88
N LEU A 98 -4.48 22.37 5.73
CA LEU A 98 -3.54 21.61 6.57
C LEU A 98 -3.60 22.07 8.03
N THR A 99 -3.55 23.37 8.28
CA THR A 99 -3.62 23.91 9.65
C THR A 99 -4.96 23.54 10.31
N ALA A 100 -6.08 23.76 9.65
CA ALA A 100 -7.40 23.37 10.16
C ALA A 100 -7.50 21.85 10.42
N ALA A 101 -6.91 21.00 9.58
CA ALA A 101 -6.92 19.55 9.78
C ALA A 101 -6.07 19.11 10.99
N VAL A 102 -4.94 19.77 11.24
CA VAL A 102 -4.09 19.53 12.42
C VAL A 102 -4.79 20.00 13.70
N GLU A 103 -5.47 21.14 13.65
CA GLU A 103 -6.26 21.65 14.78
C GLU A 103 -7.44 20.72 15.11
N GLU A 104 -8.21 20.31 14.10
CA GLU A 104 -9.31 19.36 14.28
C GLU A 104 -8.80 18.02 14.86
N LEU A 105 -7.61 17.57 14.44
CA LEU A 105 -7.01 16.36 15.00
C LEU A 105 -6.61 16.55 16.48
N LEU A 106 -5.97 17.67 16.82
CA LEU A 106 -5.59 17.98 18.21
C LEU A 106 -6.81 18.01 19.12
N ASP A 107 -7.85 18.76 18.75
CA ASP A 107 -9.09 18.88 19.52
C ASP A 107 -9.74 17.50 19.74
N GLN A 108 -9.73 16.64 18.73
CA GLN A 108 -10.30 15.29 18.86
C GLN A 108 -9.41 14.36 19.70
N LEU A 109 -8.08 14.52 19.67
CA LEU A 109 -7.14 13.75 20.49
C LEU A 109 -7.17 14.15 21.97
N GLU A 110 -7.40 15.44 22.27
CA GLU A 110 -7.62 15.92 23.64
C GLU A 110 -8.91 15.35 24.24
N ASN A 111 -9.96 15.22 23.42
CA ASN A 111 -11.24 14.67 23.83
C ASN A 111 -11.28 13.11 23.84
N CYS A 112 -10.17 12.44 23.53
CA CYS A 112 -10.09 10.99 23.57
C CYS A 112 -10.09 10.45 25.00
N THR A 113 -10.92 9.44 25.27
CA THR A 113 -10.84 8.67 26.52
C THR A 113 -9.56 7.84 26.53
N VAL A 114 -8.72 8.01 27.55
CA VAL A 114 -7.53 7.16 27.76
C VAL A 114 -7.97 5.76 28.22
N ALA A 115 -7.26 4.73 27.78
CA ALA A 115 -7.55 3.36 28.19
C ALA A 115 -7.34 3.16 29.70
N GLU A 116 -8.35 2.63 30.39
CA GLU A 116 -8.27 2.36 31.83
C GLU A 116 -7.29 1.23 32.14
N ARG A 117 -6.47 1.42 33.19
CA ARG A 117 -5.54 0.37 33.67
C ARG A 117 -6.29 -0.61 34.57
N THR A 118 -6.72 -1.72 33.99
CA THR A 118 -7.40 -2.81 34.70
C THR A 118 -6.41 -3.83 35.27
N LYS A 119 -6.70 -4.39 36.46
CA LYS A 119 -5.92 -5.49 37.05
C LYS A 119 -6.54 -6.83 36.64
N GLY A 120 -5.72 -7.76 36.13
CA GLY A 120 -6.12 -9.15 35.84
C GLY A 120 -6.63 -9.41 34.41
N TYR A 121 -6.89 -8.38 33.61
CA TYR A 121 -7.18 -8.48 32.18
C TYR A 121 -6.72 -7.24 31.44
N VAL A 122 -6.56 -7.34 30.11
CA VAL A 122 -6.24 -6.20 29.25
C VAL A 122 -7.56 -5.55 28.83
N ALA A 123 -7.77 -4.30 29.24
CA ALA A 123 -8.92 -3.51 28.82
C ALA A 123 -8.94 -3.32 27.30
N HIS A 124 -10.13 -3.26 26.71
CA HIS A 124 -10.27 -2.96 25.30
C HIS A 124 -9.87 -1.51 25.02
N GLU A 125 -8.95 -1.33 24.08
CA GLU A 125 -8.55 0.01 23.64
C GLU A 125 -9.72 0.73 22.96
N PRO A 126 -9.87 2.04 23.20
CA PRO A 126 -10.93 2.85 22.59
C PRO A 126 -10.83 2.84 21.06
N SER A 127 -11.98 3.04 20.41
CA SER A 127 -12.06 3.11 18.96
C SER A 127 -11.66 4.49 18.44
N VAL A 128 -10.82 4.53 17.41
CA VAL A 128 -10.31 5.74 16.75
C VAL A 128 -11.12 6.16 15.52
N VAL A 129 -12.37 5.67 15.37
CA VAL A 129 -13.21 5.98 14.20
C VAL A 129 -13.46 7.48 14.04
N HIS A 130 -13.61 8.21 15.15
CA HIS A 130 -13.83 9.66 15.14
C HIS A 130 -12.65 10.45 14.53
N LEU A 131 -11.42 9.95 14.66
CA LEU A 131 -10.20 10.57 14.10
C LEU A 131 -10.03 10.34 12.60
N SER A 132 -10.79 9.41 12.01
CA SER A 132 -10.54 8.95 10.63
C SER A 132 -10.73 10.04 9.56
N ASN A 133 -11.60 11.01 9.80
CA ASN A 133 -11.82 12.12 8.87
C ASN A 133 -10.65 13.11 8.90
N SER A 134 -10.22 13.51 10.09
CA SER A 134 -9.10 14.44 10.32
C SER A 134 -7.79 13.86 9.80
N LEU A 135 -7.53 12.57 10.10
CA LEU A 135 -6.38 11.86 9.56
C LEU A 135 -6.39 11.84 8.03
N LYS A 136 -7.52 11.51 7.38
CA LYS A 136 -7.63 11.52 5.92
C LYS A 136 -7.39 12.90 5.30
N LYS A 137 -7.74 13.99 5.98
CA LYS A 137 -7.43 15.35 5.52
C LYS A 137 -5.92 15.58 5.54
N ILE A 138 -5.25 15.23 6.63
CA ILE A 138 -3.78 15.32 6.76
C ILE A 138 -3.08 14.44 5.72
N GLU A 139 -3.56 13.19 5.52
CA GLU A 139 -3.02 12.27 4.51
C GLU A 139 -3.09 12.86 3.10
N ARG A 140 -4.20 13.54 2.75
CA ARG A 140 -4.38 14.18 1.44
C ARG A 140 -3.46 15.37 1.25
N GLN A 141 -3.30 16.23 2.27
CA GLN A 141 -2.46 17.43 2.17
C GLN A 141 -0.97 17.09 2.14
N LEU A 142 -0.52 16.13 2.96
CA LEU A 142 0.90 15.78 3.05
C LEU A 142 1.31 14.65 2.09
N GLY A 143 0.37 13.97 1.45
CA GLY A 143 0.66 12.83 0.57
C GLY A 143 1.21 11.59 1.30
N VAL A 144 1.00 11.49 2.61
CA VAL A 144 1.48 10.38 3.46
C VAL A 144 0.30 9.57 3.94
N ARG A 145 0.37 8.23 3.83
CA ARG A 145 -0.66 7.33 4.38
C ARG A 145 -0.38 7.04 5.85
N ILE A 146 -1.29 7.41 6.75
CA ILE A 146 -1.20 7.24 8.20
C ILE A 146 -2.07 6.04 8.63
N PRO A 147 -1.46 4.90 9.02
CA PRO A 147 -2.20 3.72 9.43
C PRO A 147 -2.94 3.96 10.76
N PRO A 148 -4.27 3.71 10.85
CA PRO A 148 -5.06 3.99 12.06
C PRO A 148 -4.64 3.12 13.25
N ILE A 149 -4.02 1.97 12.99
CA ILE A 149 -3.53 1.08 14.05
C ILE A 149 -2.35 1.67 14.82
N GLY A 150 -1.51 2.47 14.14
CA GLY A 150 -0.39 3.18 14.75
C GLY A 150 -0.90 4.29 15.68
N VAL A 151 -1.89 5.06 15.23
CA VAL A 151 -2.54 6.10 16.03
C VAL A 151 -3.21 5.49 17.27
N ARG A 152 -3.98 4.41 17.09
CA ARG A 152 -4.61 3.70 18.21
C ARG A 152 -3.59 3.20 19.24
N ALA A 153 -2.47 2.65 18.77
CA ALA A 153 -1.41 2.16 19.64
C ALA A 153 -0.70 3.30 20.39
N ALA A 154 -0.45 4.42 19.71
CA ALA A 154 0.16 5.60 20.31
C ALA A 154 -0.74 6.18 21.42
N LEU A 155 -2.07 6.21 21.21
CA LEU A 155 -3.07 6.63 22.20
C LEU A 155 -3.17 5.70 23.42
N ALA A 156 -2.96 4.40 23.23
CA ALA A 156 -3.11 3.42 24.31
C ALA A 156 -1.97 3.49 25.35
N GLY A 157 -0.78 3.96 24.96
CA GLY A 157 0.38 4.09 25.85
C GLY A 157 0.52 5.49 26.44
N GLU A 158 0.69 5.61 27.76
CA GLU A 158 0.84 6.92 28.44
C GLU A 158 2.04 7.73 27.94
N LYS A 159 3.19 7.06 27.74
CA LYS A 159 4.42 7.70 27.21
C LYS A 159 4.33 8.02 25.72
N SER A 160 3.66 7.19 24.94
CA SER A 160 3.48 7.42 23.51
C SER A 160 2.41 8.48 23.24
N TYR A 161 1.39 8.58 24.09
CA TYR A 161 0.36 9.61 24.02
C TYR A 161 0.93 10.99 24.30
N SER A 162 1.69 11.14 25.39
CA SER A 162 2.39 12.41 25.70
C SER A 162 3.32 12.83 24.56
N LYS A 163 4.18 11.91 24.09
CA LYS A 163 5.05 12.16 22.93
C LYS A 163 4.27 12.56 21.67
N LEU A 164 3.15 11.88 21.39
CA LEU A 164 2.29 12.20 20.24
C LEU A 164 1.69 13.60 20.34
N MET A 165 1.14 13.97 21.50
CA MET A 165 0.56 15.29 21.73
C MET A 165 1.64 16.36 21.59
N ASP A 166 2.80 16.17 22.22
CA ASP A 166 3.94 17.09 22.13
C ASP A 166 4.40 17.27 20.68
N ASP A 167 4.60 16.17 19.94
CA ASP A 167 5.02 16.21 18.53
C ASP A 167 4.00 16.94 17.65
N LEU A 168 2.70 16.73 17.90
CA LEU A 168 1.61 17.34 17.12
C LEU A 168 1.46 18.84 17.42
N TYR A 169 1.55 19.26 18.68
CA TYR A 169 1.58 20.69 19.05
C TYR A 169 2.81 21.39 18.48
N ASN A 170 3.99 20.77 18.61
CA ASN A 170 5.22 21.31 18.04
C ASN A 170 5.10 21.51 16.53
N TYR A 171 4.50 20.54 15.82
CA TYR A 171 4.26 20.64 14.39
C TYR A 171 3.25 21.74 14.04
N LYS A 172 2.15 21.86 14.79
CA LYS A 172 1.17 22.95 14.64
C LYS A 172 1.85 24.31 14.77
N GLU A 173 2.64 24.52 15.81
CA GLU A 173 3.37 25.76 16.03
C GLU A 173 4.35 26.04 14.90
N ALA A 174 5.09 25.03 14.43
CA ALA A 174 6.05 25.18 13.35
C ALA A 174 5.39 25.60 12.02
N ILE A 175 4.21 25.04 11.70
CA ILE A 175 3.45 25.44 10.52
C ILE A 175 2.94 26.88 10.69
N ALA A 176 2.46 27.24 11.88
CA ALA A 176 1.94 28.59 12.14
C ALA A 176 3.02 29.67 12.03
N THR A 177 4.26 29.38 12.45
CA THR A 177 5.37 30.35 12.39
C THR A 177 6.05 30.40 11.02
N ASN A 178 6.27 29.24 10.38
CA ASN A 178 7.15 29.13 9.22
C ASN A 178 6.40 28.82 7.91
N GLY A 179 5.09 28.57 7.97
CA GLY A 179 4.33 27.99 6.87
C GLY A 179 4.69 26.52 6.64
N SER A 180 4.23 25.96 5.51
CA SER A 180 4.51 24.57 5.15
C SER A 180 5.71 24.47 4.20
N THR A 181 6.85 23.99 4.71
CA THR A 181 8.05 23.78 3.89
C THR A 181 7.89 22.73 2.79
N PRO A 182 7.19 21.59 2.99
CA PRO A 182 6.93 20.63 1.92
C PRO A 182 6.22 21.26 0.71
N HIS A 183 5.21 22.10 0.94
CA HIS A 183 4.51 22.81 -0.14
C HIS A 183 5.43 23.81 -0.85
N ARG A 184 6.26 24.55 -0.10
CA ARG A 184 7.26 25.46 -0.69
C ARG A 184 8.28 24.72 -1.56
N ARG A 185 8.76 23.55 -1.12
CA ARG A 185 9.65 22.67 -1.91
C ARG A 185 9.01 22.22 -3.19
N PHE A 186 7.78 21.70 -3.09
CA PHE A 186 7.04 21.23 -4.24
C PHE A 186 6.81 22.36 -5.26
N ALA A 187 6.35 23.53 -4.79
CA ALA A 187 6.17 24.71 -5.63
C ALA A 187 7.48 25.13 -6.32
N ARG A 188 8.61 25.15 -5.60
CA ARG A 188 9.92 25.49 -6.18
C ARG A 188 10.31 24.54 -7.31
N ILE A 189 10.17 23.23 -7.10
CA ILE A 189 10.47 22.22 -8.14
C ILE A 189 9.56 22.43 -9.36
N SER A 190 8.26 22.68 -9.15
CA SER A 190 7.33 22.95 -10.26
C SER A 190 7.69 24.23 -11.02
N PHE A 191 8.09 25.30 -10.35
CA PHE A 191 8.55 26.53 -11.01
C PHE A 191 9.85 26.31 -11.78
N GLU A 192 10.84 25.61 -11.19
CA GLU A 192 12.09 25.26 -11.89
C GLU A 192 11.84 24.39 -13.14
N GLU A 193 10.90 23.43 -13.06
CA GLU A 193 10.48 22.62 -14.22
C GLU A 193 9.79 23.46 -15.29
N MET A 194 8.92 24.41 -14.93
CA MET A 194 8.27 25.31 -15.89
C MET A 194 9.24 26.29 -16.55
N ASP A 195 10.17 26.87 -15.78
CA ASP A 195 11.22 27.76 -16.30
C ASP A 195 12.15 27.03 -17.27
N SER A 196 12.43 25.74 -17.02
CA SER A 196 13.22 24.91 -17.94
C SER A 196 12.54 24.67 -19.30
N ILE A 197 11.20 24.78 -19.35
CA ILE A 197 10.39 24.69 -20.57
C ILE A 197 10.32 26.06 -21.27
N GLU A 198 10.21 27.16 -20.51
CA GLU A 198 10.12 28.54 -21.03
C GLU A 198 11.45 29.13 -21.51
N HIS A 199 12.60 28.62 -21.05
CA HIS A 199 13.93 29.02 -21.57
C HIS A 199 14.19 28.67 -23.06
N ARG A 200 13.18 28.21 -23.81
CA ARG A 200 13.17 28.21 -25.28
C ARG A 200 12.71 29.54 -25.91
N ILE A 201 12.30 30.53 -25.12
CA ILE A 201 11.93 31.87 -25.59
C ILE A 201 12.82 32.89 -24.85
N ALA A 202 13.46 33.78 -25.61
CA ALA A 202 14.61 34.59 -25.20
C ALA A 202 14.36 35.48 -23.95
N PRO A 203 15.39 35.72 -23.11
CA PRO A 203 15.24 36.54 -21.92
C PRO A 203 15.17 38.03 -22.30
N SER A 204 14.08 38.70 -21.92
CA SER A 204 13.99 40.16 -21.91
C SER A 204 14.44 40.68 -20.54
N LYS A 205 15.19 41.79 -20.57
CA LYS A 205 15.80 42.45 -19.41
C LYS A 205 14.73 42.87 -18.39
N VAL A 206 14.89 42.47 -17.13
CA VAL A 206 14.09 42.98 -15.99
C VAL A 206 15.01 43.72 -15.02
N ASP A 207 14.54 44.89 -14.58
CA ASP A 207 15.25 45.93 -13.85
C ASP A 207 15.68 45.57 -12.42
N THR A 208 16.77 46.22 -12.00
CA THR A 208 17.54 46.00 -10.76
C THR A 208 16.82 46.34 -9.46
N VAL A 209 15.71 47.08 -9.48
CA VAL A 209 14.90 47.40 -8.28
C VAL A 209 14.03 46.20 -7.85
N SER A 210 13.72 45.27 -8.77
CA SER A 210 13.01 44.03 -8.45
C SER A 210 13.89 43.02 -7.71
N ASN A 211 15.21 43.13 -7.80
CA ASN A 211 16.15 42.16 -7.24
C ASN A 211 16.30 42.28 -5.71
N ASP A 212 16.17 43.47 -5.13
CA ASP A 212 16.31 43.65 -3.67
C ASP A 212 15.04 43.27 -2.91
N VAL A 213 13.86 43.60 -3.46
CA VAL A 213 12.56 43.11 -2.93
C VAL A 213 12.38 41.63 -3.24
N GLY A 214 12.80 41.18 -4.43
CA GLY A 214 12.85 39.77 -4.80
C GLY A 214 13.85 38.96 -3.98
N SER A 215 14.93 39.58 -3.49
CA SER A 215 15.87 38.98 -2.54
C SER A 215 15.29 38.90 -1.13
N ALA A 216 14.60 39.93 -0.65
CA ALA A 216 13.97 39.93 0.67
C ALA A 216 12.77 38.96 0.75
N VAL A 217 11.86 39.01 -0.23
CA VAL A 217 10.75 38.05 -0.38
C VAL A 217 11.31 36.66 -0.71
N GLY A 218 12.32 36.60 -1.58
CA GLY A 218 13.05 35.37 -1.90
C GLY A 218 13.76 34.74 -0.71
N SER A 219 14.18 35.50 0.31
CA SER A 219 14.79 34.96 1.53
C SER A 219 13.77 34.41 2.54
N PHE A 220 12.55 34.94 2.56
CA PHE A 220 11.41 34.38 3.33
C PHE A 220 10.75 33.19 2.60
N VAL A 221 10.83 33.18 1.27
CA VAL A 221 10.30 32.12 0.39
C VAL A 221 11.37 31.07 0.04
N SER A 222 12.66 31.34 0.26
CA SER A 222 13.74 30.43 -0.07
C SER A 222 13.65 29.18 0.80
N VAL A 223 13.33 28.09 0.14
CA VAL A 223 13.35 26.75 0.69
C VAL A 223 14.77 26.45 1.21
N PRO A 224 14.92 26.11 2.51
CA PRO A 224 16.23 25.73 3.03
C PRO A 224 16.72 24.45 2.34
N GLU A 225 17.99 24.38 1.96
CA GLU A 225 18.57 23.16 1.39
C GLU A 225 18.56 21.99 2.38
N LYS A 226 18.61 22.31 3.68
CA LYS A 226 18.54 21.36 4.79
C LYS A 226 17.10 21.13 5.23
N THR A 227 16.86 20.04 5.97
CA THR A 227 15.56 19.77 6.61
C THR A 227 15.15 20.96 7.50
N ALA A 228 13.96 21.50 7.26
CA ALA A 228 13.40 22.58 8.07
C ALA A 228 12.84 22.07 9.41
N ASP A 229 12.54 22.98 10.34
CA ASP A 229 12.02 22.64 11.67
C ASP A 229 10.65 21.95 11.61
N ASP A 230 9.74 22.43 10.73
CA ASP A 230 8.43 21.81 10.51
C ASP A 230 8.55 20.40 9.92
N GLU A 231 9.46 20.19 8.96
CA GLU A 231 9.76 18.87 8.38
C GLU A 231 10.31 17.91 9.43
N LEU A 232 11.23 18.39 10.29
CA LEU A 232 11.83 17.58 11.35
C LEU A 232 10.78 17.16 12.39
N LYS A 233 9.87 18.07 12.77
CA LYS A 233 8.75 17.78 13.67
C LYS A 233 7.73 16.83 13.03
N LEU A 234 7.46 16.97 11.74
CA LEU A 234 6.64 16.03 10.98
C LEU A 234 7.26 14.63 10.96
N ILE A 235 8.56 14.51 10.68
CA ILE A 235 9.26 13.22 10.67
C ILE A 235 9.19 12.56 12.05
N ARG A 236 9.33 13.33 13.13
CA ARG A 236 9.17 12.82 14.50
C ARG A 236 7.76 12.28 14.75
N LEU A 237 6.73 13.06 14.38
CA LEU A 237 5.34 12.64 14.46
C LEU A 237 5.07 11.33 13.70
N LEU A 238 5.54 11.23 12.46
CA LEU A 238 5.40 10.01 11.65
C LEU A 238 6.18 8.83 12.25
N THR A 239 7.35 9.09 12.85
CA THR A 239 8.13 8.07 13.58
C THR A 239 7.37 7.57 14.81
N THR A 240 6.70 8.45 15.56
CA THR A 240 5.85 8.08 16.71
C THR A 240 4.69 7.17 16.28
N PHE A 241 4.04 7.46 15.14
CA PHE A 241 3.03 6.57 14.57
C PHE A 241 3.61 5.23 14.12
N ALA A 242 4.82 5.22 13.56
CA ALA A 242 5.50 4.01 13.12
C ALA A 242 5.92 3.12 14.30
N GLU A 243 6.38 3.71 15.40
CA GLU A 243 6.64 3.04 16.69
C GLU A 243 5.35 2.39 17.22
N GLY A 244 4.23 3.11 17.14
CA GLY A 244 2.90 2.59 17.44
C GLY A 244 2.56 1.34 16.61
N CYS A 245 2.77 1.38 15.29
CA CYS A 245 2.56 0.22 14.41
C CYS A 245 3.46 -0.97 14.79
N ALA A 246 4.73 -0.71 15.07
CA ALA A 246 5.69 -1.73 15.50
C ALA A 246 5.28 -2.40 16.82
N SER A 247 4.75 -1.63 17.78
CA SER A 247 4.24 -2.16 19.05
C SER A 247 3.09 -3.17 18.87
N LYS A 248 2.27 -2.98 17.83
CA LYS A 248 1.17 -3.88 17.43
C LYS A 248 1.59 -4.97 16.45
N ARG A 249 2.89 -5.11 16.18
CA ARG A 249 3.47 -6.07 15.23
C ARG A 249 2.96 -5.88 13.79
N LYS A 250 2.56 -4.66 13.44
CA LYS A 250 2.22 -4.26 12.07
C LYS A 250 3.43 -3.59 11.43
N PHE A 251 4.44 -4.39 11.14
CA PHE A 251 5.74 -3.91 10.65
C PHE A 251 5.67 -3.41 9.20
N ASP A 252 4.79 -3.99 8.38
CA ASP A 252 4.49 -3.51 7.02
C ASP A 252 4.00 -2.05 7.00
N ASP A 253 3.00 -1.73 7.82
CA ASP A 253 2.47 -0.36 7.97
C ASP A 253 3.55 0.60 8.51
N SER A 254 4.38 0.13 9.46
CA SER A 254 5.52 0.89 9.99
C SER A 254 6.55 1.21 8.90
N PHE A 255 6.89 0.22 8.08
CA PHE A 255 7.80 0.35 6.95
C PHE A 255 7.29 1.36 5.91
N PHE A 256 6.02 1.26 5.51
CA PHE A 256 5.44 2.18 4.53
C PHE A 256 5.40 3.62 5.04
N LEU A 257 5.04 3.82 6.32
CA LEU A 257 4.98 5.15 6.93
C LEU A 257 6.36 5.80 7.02
N LEU A 258 7.37 5.05 7.48
CA LEU A 258 8.75 5.56 7.56
C LEU A 258 9.35 5.80 6.18
N SER A 259 9.03 4.95 5.19
CA SER A 259 9.45 5.18 3.80
C SER A 259 8.83 6.45 3.23
N GLY A 260 7.55 6.73 3.52
CA GLY A 260 6.90 7.99 3.18
C GLY A 260 7.53 9.19 3.86
N SER A 261 8.01 9.04 5.11
CA SER A 261 8.67 10.13 5.84
C SER A 261 10.02 10.55 5.25
N LEU A 262 10.68 9.67 4.48
CA LEU A 262 11.98 9.96 3.86
C LEU A 262 11.91 11.13 2.88
N ALA A 263 10.75 11.36 2.26
CA ALA A 263 10.53 12.46 1.31
C ALA A 263 10.72 13.85 1.96
N PHE A 264 10.55 13.96 3.28
CA PHE A 264 10.73 15.22 4.03
C PHE A 264 12.13 15.38 4.63
N ALA A 265 12.97 14.34 4.54
CA ALA A 265 14.32 14.37 5.11
C ALA A 265 15.33 14.80 4.04
N HIS A 266 15.86 16.01 4.16
CA HIS A 266 16.81 16.58 3.20
C HIS A 266 18.24 16.67 3.74
N ASP A 267 18.41 16.76 5.07
CA ASP A 267 19.71 16.73 5.73
C ASP A 267 20.27 15.31 5.86
N ASN A 268 21.59 15.15 5.71
CA ASN A 268 22.27 13.85 5.76
C ASN A 268 22.11 13.17 7.12
N ALA A 269 22.15 13.93 8.22
CA ALA A 269 21.97 13.36 9.57
C ALA A 269 20.54 12.85 9.75
N CYS A 270 19.54 13.64 9.36
CA CYS A 270 18.14 13.25 9.41
C CYS A 270 17.85 12.04 8.52
N ARG A 271 18.36 12.03 7.27
CA ARG A 271 18.22 10.91 6.34
C ARG A 271 18.85 9.63 6.88
N SER A 272 20.03 9.72 7.50
CA SER A 272 20.68 8.55 8.12
C SER A 272 19.81 7.93 9.23
N ILE A 273 19.19 8.76 10.08
CA ILE A 273 18.27 8.29 11.14
C ILE A 273 17.01 7.66 10.52
N VAL A 274 16.38 8.33 9.55
CA VAL A 274 15.17 7.80 8.90
C VAL A 274 15.46 6.48 8.19
N HIS A 275 16.57 6.37 7.46
CA HIS A 275 17.00 5.12 6.85
C HIS A 275 17.28 4.01 7.88
N SER A 276 17.86 4.35 9.04
CA SER A 276 18.04 3.39 10.13
C SER A 276 16.69 2.87 10.65
N ASN A 277 15.72 3.76 10.85
CA ASN A 277 14.37 3.39 11.29
C ASN A 277 13.63 2.54 10.25
N ILE A 278 13.73 2.88 8.96
CA ILE A 278 13.17 2.06 7.87
C ILE A 278 13.82 0.68 7.86
N SER A 279 15.15 0.61 8.03
CA SER A 279 15.88 -0.67 8.08
C SER A 279 15.41 -1.54 9.26
N ILE A 280 15.17 -0.95 10.44
CA ILE A 280 14.57 -1.66 11.58
C ILE A 280 13.19 -2.22 11.22
N ALA A 281 12.30 -1.40 10.67
CA ALA A 281 10.96 -1.84 10.28
C ALA A 281 11.00 -2.95 9.23
N ALA A 282 11.86 -2.82 8.22
CA ALA A 282 12.08 -3.84 7.19
C ALA A 282 12.65 -5.15 7.75
N LEU A 283 13.59 -5.09 8.71
CA LEU A 283 14.10 -6.27 9.40
C LEU A 283 12.98 -7.01 10.13
N LEU A 284 12.16 -6.28 10.90
CA LEU A 284 11.06 -6.86 11.67
C LEU A 284 9.95 -7.42 10.74
N ASP A 285 9.74 -6.81 9.57
CA ASP A 285 8.81 -7.30 8.55
C ASP A 285 9.39 -8.44 7.69
N GLY A 286 10.67 -8.77 7.85
CA GLY A 286 11.34 -9.82 7.10
C GLY A 286 11.66 -9.48 5.64
N ARG A 287 11.76 -8.18 5.32
CA ARG A 287 12.15 -7.63 4.02
C ARG A 287 13.65 -7.36 3.99
N PHE A 288 14.45 -8.43 4.05
CA PHE A 288 15.89 -8.32 4.32
C PHE A 288 16.67 -7.53 3.26
N LYS A 289 16.26 -7.57 1.99
CA LYS A 289 16.90 -6.76 0.93
C LYS A 289 16.66 -5.25 1.11
N GLU A 290 15.44 -4.87 1.47
CA GLU A 290 15.11 -3.46 1.76
C GLU A 290 15.83 -3.00 3.03
N ALA A 291 15.89 -3.85 4.05
CA ALA A 291 16.65 -3.58 5.26
C ALA A 291 18.16 -3.38 4.99
N GLU A 292 18.75 -4.22 4.13
CA GLU A 292 20.15 -4.11 3.72
C GLU A 292 20.41 -2.79 3.00
N PHE A 293 19.57 -2.46 2.00
CA PHE A 293 19.67 -1.21 1.27
C PHE A 293 19.65 0.00 2.21
N HIS A 294 18.63 0.11 3.07
CA HIS A 294 18.50 1.24 3.97
C HIS A 294 19.56 1.27 5.07
N GLY A 295 20.00 0.12 5.58
CA GLY A 295 21.11 0.05 6.53
C GLY A 295 22.43 0.55 5.92
N ARG A 296 22.70 0.17 4.66
CA ARG A 296 23.87 0.65 3.91
C ARG A 296 23.79 2.15 3.61
N GLU A 297 22.65 2.65 3.14
CA GLU A 297 22.46 4.08 2.89
C GLU A 297 22.63 4.90 4.18
N ALA A 298 22.09 4.44 5.31
CA ALA A 298 22.30 5.08 6.61
C ALA A 298 23.79 5.15 6.99
N ALA A 299 24.53 4.07 6.74
CA ALA A 299 25.97 3.98 7.02
C ALA A 299 26.77 4.96 6.12
N LEU A 300 26.49 4.98 4.81
CA LEU A 300 27.12 5.89 3.85
C LEU A 300 26.86 7.37 4.15
N LEU A 301 25.66 7.71 4.60
CA LEU A 301 25.31 9.08 5.00
C LEU A 301 25.98 9.46 6.33
N SER A 302 26.14 8.51 7.24
CA SER A 302 26.76 8.75 8.55
C SER A 302 28.27 8.97 8.47
N SER A 303 28.98 8.27 7.57
CA SER A 303 30.44 8.39 7.41
C SER A 303 30.87 9.76 6.88
N ASN A 304 29.98 10.48 6.20
CA ASN A 304 30.19 11.84 5.74
C ASN A 304 29.96 12.92 6.82
N ASN A 305 29.41 12.55 7.99
CA ASN A 305 29.08 13.48 9.08
C ASN A 305 30.02 13.30 10.28
N LYS A 306 30.95 14.25 10.48
CA LYS A 306 31.96 14.25 11.56
C LYS A 306 31.42 14.30 13.01
N GLY A 307 30.10 14.37 13.22
CA GLY A 307 29.46 14.42 14.54
C GLY A 307 28.44 13.31 14.81
N ALA A 308 28.32 12.31 13.93
CA ALA A 308 27.27 11.28 13.97
C ALA A 308 27.79 9.91 14.47
N GLU A 309 28.72 9.93 15.44
CA GLU A 309 29.43 8.71 15.89
C GLU A 309 28.48 7.62 16.43
N SER A 310 27.39 8.00 17.12
CA SER A 310 26.44 7.02 17.68
C SER A 310 25.50 6.40 16.65
N SER A 311 25.03 7.17 15.66
CA SER A 311 24.08 6.67 14.64
C SER A 311 24.76 5.79 13.59
N SER A 312 26.05 6.03 13.32
CA SER A 312 26.82 5.26 12.34
C SER A 312 26.96 3.79 12.75
N GLY A 313 27.30 3.51 14.01
CA GLY A 313 27.40 2.14 14.51
C GLY A 313 26.08 1.37 14.44
N THR A 314 24.96 2.04 14.73
CA THR A 314 23.62 1.44 14.56
C THR A 314 23.32 1.09 13.11
N ALA A 315 23.67 1.96 12.15
CA ALA A 315 23.44 1.70 10.73
C ALA A 315 24.20 0.47 10.22
N TYR A 316 25.50 0.34 10.54
CA TYR A 316 26.29 -0.84 10.21
C TYR A 316 25.75 -2.10 10.88
N ARG A 317 25.31 -2.00 12.14
CA ARG A 317 24.68 -3.12 12.86
C ARG A 317 23.45 -3.62 12.10
N LEU A 318 22.58 -2.71 11.67
CA LEU A 318 21.35 -3.03 10.93
C LEU A 318 21.66 -3.68 9.57
N TRP A 319 22.61 -3.11 8.83
CA TRP A 319 23.09 -3.68 7.58
C TRP A 319 23.62 -5.11 7.76
N ALA A 320 24.52 -5.32 8.73
CA ALA A 320 25.07 -6.64 9.03
C ALA A 320 23.98 -7.63 9.45
N THR A 321 23.01 -7.23 10.29
CA THR A 321 21.88 -8.11 10.64
C THR A 321 21.03 -8.49 9.43
N ALA A 322 20.78 -7.58 8.50
CA ALA A 322 20.01 -7.88 7.29
C ALA A 322 20.72 -8.95 6.44
N VAL A 323 22.03 -8.82 6.26
CA VAL A 323 22.86 -9.80 5.52
C VAL A 323 22.92 -11.15 6.25
N ALA A 324 22.96 -11.14 7.59
CA ALA A 324 22.92 -12.36 8.39
C ALA A 324 21.59 -13.12 8.24
N TYR A 325 20.46 -12.42 8.17
CA TYR A 325 19.15 -13.02 7.91
C TYR A 325 18.96 -13.50 6.46
N GLN A 326 19.82 -13.07 5.53
CA GLN A 326 19.94 -13.64 4.18
C GLN A 326 20.87 -14.88 4.16
N ASP A 327 21.35 -15.31 5.33
CA ASP A 327 22.27 -16.42 5.54
C ASP A 327 23.65 -16.26 4.89
N ASP A 328 24.10 -15.02 4.68
CA ASP A 328 25.47 -14.74 4.25
C ASP A 328 26.35 -14.26 5.41
N PHE A 329 26.68 -15.20 6.31
CA PHE A 329 27.44 -14.91 7.52
C PHE A 329 28.86 -14.37 7.24
N ASN A 330 29.47 -14.72 6.11
CA ASN A 330 30.81 -14.22 5.77
C ASN A 330 30.76 -12.72 5.43
N SER A 331 29.83 -12.34 4.55
CA SER A 331 29.62 -10.93 4.20
C SER A 331 29.19 -10.12 5.41
N SER A 332 28.31 -10.66 6.26
CA SER A 332 27.89 -10.00 7.49
C SER A 332 29.05 -9.77 8.47
N LEU A 333 29.95 -10.74 8.65
CA LEU A 333 31.15 -10.57 9.48
C LEU A 333 32.10 -9.51 8.90
N SER A 334 32.31 -9.50 7.58
CA SER A 334 33.12 -8.47 6.91
C SER A 334 32.60 -7.06 7.20
N ILE A 335 31.28 -6.86 7.10
CA ILE A 335 30.64 -5.56 7.39
C ILE A 335 30.87 -5.16 8.86
N ILE A 336 30.80 -6.12 9.80
CA ILE A 336 31.02 -5.82 11.22
C ILE A 336 32.49 -5.52 11.49
N ASP A 337 33.42 -6.25 10.89
CA ASP A 337 34.85 -6.01 11.04
C ASP A 337 35.22 -4.62 10.48
N ASP A 338 34.68 -4.24 9.31
CA ASP A 338 34.81 -2.89 8.76
C ASP A 338 34.23 -1.83 9.71
N ALA A 339 33.03 -2.08 10.28
CA ALA A 339 32.38 -1.16 11.20
C ALA A 339 33.14 -1.00 12.53
N LEU A 340 33.73 -2.08 13.07
CA LEU A 340 34.56 -2.05 14.27
C LEU A 340 35.91 -1.35 14.01
N SER A 341 36.43 -1.39 12.79
CA SER A 341 37.61 -0.59 12.42
C SER A 341 37.32 0.92 12.49
N LEU A 342 36.09 1.32 12.16
CA LEU A 342 35.62 2.71 12.23
C LEU A 342 35.17 3.09 13.65
N HIS A 343 34.57 2.15 14.38
CA HIS A 343 33.96 2.35 15.70
C HIS A 343 34.42 1.30 16.72
N PRO A 344 35.69 1.35 17.16
CA PRO A 344 36.34 0.26 17.92
C PRO A 344 35.75 -0.02 19.30
N ASN A 345 35.04 0.93 19.90
CA ASN A 345 34.46 0.79 21.25
C ASN A 345 32.95 0.50 21.24
N ASN A 346 32.37 0.12 20.09
CA ASN A 346 30.94 -0.12 19.98
C ASN A 346 30.55 -1.53 20.48
N GLN A 347 30.09 -1.60 21.72
CA GLN A 347 29.65 -2.85 22.37
C GLN A 347 28.54 -3.58 21.62
N GLU A 348 27.64 -2.86 20.94
CA GLU A 348 26.55 -3.50 20.19
C GLU A 348 27.09 -4.26 18.98
N LEU A 349 28.08 -3.70 18.27
CA LEU A 349 28.73 -4.35 17.13
C LEU A 349 29.55 -5.56 17.56
N GLU A 350 30.27 -5.47 18.68
CA GLU A 350 31.00 -6.62 19.25
C GLU A 350 30.04 -7.76 19.64
N SER A 351 28.92 -7.42 20.28
CA SER A 351 27.90 -8.41 20.66
C SER A 351 27.27 -9.07 19.42
N LEU A 352 27.04 -8.30 18.35
CA LEU A 352 26.52 -8.83 17.10
C LEU A 352 27.56 -9.77 16.45
N ARG A 353 28.84 -9.39 16.44
CA ARG A 353 29.93 -10.22 15.91
C ARG A 353 29.96 -11.59 16.58
N GLN A 354 29.93 -11.64 17.92
CA GLN A 354 29.93 -12.88 18.68
C GLN A 354 28.70 -13.74 18.35
N LYS A 355 27.52 -13.12 18.25
CA LYS A 355 26.30 -13.81 17.87
C LYS A 355 26.39 -14.41 16.47
N ILE A 356 26.93 -13.68 15.49
CA ILE A 356 27.09 -14.18 14.13
C ILE A 356 28.13 -15.29 14.04
N LEU A 357 29.23 -15.21 14.80
CA LEU A 357 30.19 -16.30 14.88
C LEU A 357 29.53 -17.58 15.39
N SER A 358 28.74 -17.52 16.46
CA SER A 358 28.00 -18.68 16.99
C SER A 358 26.97 -19.24 15.99
N LEU A 359 26.32 -18.37 15.22
CA LEU A 359 25.40 -18.78 14.17
C LEU A 359 26.15 -19.43 12.99
N LYS A 360 27.31 -18.90 12.63
CA LYS A 360 28.17 -19.47 11.58
C LYS A 360 28.69 -20.85 11.97
N GLU A 361 29.03 -21.08 13.23
CA GLU A 361 29.45 -22.41 13.70
C GLU A 361 28.31 -23.43 13.62
N SER A 362 27.09 -23.03 14.00
CA SER A 362 25.92 -23.91 13.99
C SER A 362 25.29 -24.11 12.60
N SER A 363 25.38 -23.13 11.70
CA SER A 363 24.64 -23.11 10.43
C SER A 363 25.45 -22.72 9.19
N GLY A 364 26.75 -22.46 9.33
CA GLY A 364 27.62 -21.98 8.25
C GLY A 364 27.92 -22.99 7.14
N ARG A 365 27.48 -24.25 7.26
CA ARG A 365 27.57 -25.29 6.21
C ARG A 365 26.36 -25.32 5.26
N MET A 366 25.48 -24.31 5.31
CA MET A 366 24.30 -24.30 4.45
C MET A 366 24.65 -24.14 2.97
N SER A 367 23.99 -24.93 2.13
CA SER A 367 24.12 -24.85 0.68
C SER A 367 23.76 -23.43 0.17
N PRO A 368 24.56 -22.83 -0.74
CA PRO A 368 24.24 -21.55 -1.35
C PRO A 368 22.82 -21.49 -1.97
N LEU A 369 22.31 -22.62 -2.48
CA LEU A 369 20.97 -22.72 -3.07
C LEU A 369 19.82 -22.54 -2.07
N LEU A 370 20.10 -22.71 -0.78
CA LEU A 370 19.11 -22.62 0.30
C LEU A 370 19.20 -21.30 1.08
N ARG A 371 20.18 -20.45 0.80
CA ARG A 371 20.34 -19.15 1.47
C ARG A 371 19.09 -18.28 1.30
N GLY A 372 18.61 -17.71 2.39
CA GLY A 372 17.42 -16.86 2.41
C GLY A 372 16.10 -17.58 2.14
N LYS A 373 16.09 -18.92 2.03
CA LYS A 373 14.85 -19.70 1.88
C LYS A 373 14.14 -19.94 3.20
N ARG A 374 14.87 -19.88 4.33
CA ARG A 374 14.30 -20.10 5.65
C ARG A 374 13.50 -18.88 6.10
N CYS A 375 12.25 -19.11 6.52
CA CYS A 375 11.44 -18.08 7.16
C CYS A 375 11.78 -18.04 8.66
N HIS A 376 12.27 -16.90 9.14
CA HIS A 376 12.71 -16.73 10.52
C HIS A 376 11.69 -15.99 11.39
N LEU A 377 10.83 -15.18 10.77
CA LEU A 377 10.02 -14.20 11.48
C LEU A 377 8.53 -14.51 11.41
N LYS A 378 7.80 -14.10 12.46
CA LYS A 378 6.35 -14.25 12.53
C LYS A 378 5.63 -13.43 11.45
N SER A 379 6.16 -12.25 11.11
CA SER A 379 5.67 -11.40 10.01
C SER A 379 5.64 -12.14 8.67
N GLN A 380 6.69 -12.91 8.36
CA GLN A 380 6.74 -13.73 7.15
C GLN A 380 5.69 -14.86 7.17
N GLN A 381 5.45 -15.48 8.34
CA GLN A 381 4.42 -16.50 8.49
C GLN A 381 3.00 -15.91 8.34
N ASP A 382 2.77 -14.73 8.91
CA ASP A 382 1.47 -14.05 8.83
C ASP A 382 1.20 -13.59 7.39
N ARG A 383 2.22 -13.09 6.67
CA ARG A 383 2.13 -12.80 5.24
C ARG A 383 1.81 -14.06 4.44
N ALA A 384 2.53 -15.17 4.69
CA ALA A 384 2.25 -16.44 4.02
C ALA A 384 0.86 -17.00 4.33
N LEU A 385 0.28 -16.70 5.50
CA LEU A 385 -1.09 -17.08 5.83
C LEU A 385 -2.13 -16.27 5.04
N ILE A 386 -1.85 -14.99 4.78
CA ILE A 386 -2.77 -14.08 4.08
C ILE A 386 -2.65 -14.20 2.56
N GLU A 387 -1.42 -14.28 2.05
CA GLU A 387 -1.10 -14.20 0.61
C GLU A 387 -0.65 -15.54 0.01
N GLY A 388 -0.52 -16.58 0.83
CA GLY A 388 -0.03 -17.88 0.38
C GLY A 388 -1.03 -18.63 -0.50
N CYS A 389 -0.50 -19.50 -1.36
CA CYS A 389 -1.32 -20.34 -2.23
C CYS A 389 -2.11 -21.37 -1.42
N GLY A 390 -3.43 -21.31 -1.51
CA GLY A 390 -4.32 -22.29 -0.88
C GLY A 390 -4.25 -23.65 -1.56
N ARG A 391 -4.69 -24.70 -0.86
CA ARG A 391 -4.69 -26.07 -1.42
C ARG A 391 -5.63 -26.21 -2.64
N ALA A 392 -6.70 -25.44 -2.69
CA ALA A 392 -7.76 -25.58 -3.70
C ALA A 392 -8.14 -24.28 -4.42
N PHE A 393 -7.61 -23.13 -3.97
CA PHE A 393 -7.92 -21.80 -4.49
C PHE A 393 -6.69 -20.92 -4.34
N ASP A 394 -6.63 -19.81 -5.09
CA ASP A 394 -5.50 -18.86 -5.11
C ASP A 394 -4.14 -19.55 -5.36
N ASN A 395 -4.14 -20.60 -6.18
CA ASN A 395 -2.95 -21.32 -6.61
C ASN A 395 -2.87 -21.37 -8.14
N GLU A 396 -1.77 -21.90 -8.65
CA GLU A 396 -1.49 -22.01 -10.09
C GLU A 396 -2.49 -22.90 -10.86
N PHE A 397 -3.29 -23.71 -10.17
CA PHE A 397 -4.27 -24.62 -10.78
C PHE A 397 -5.71 -24.09 -10.80
N ASP A 398 -6.01 -23.03 -10.05
CA ASP A 398 -7.34 -22.42 -9.99
C ASP A 398 -7.49 -21.31 -11.05
N LEU A 399 -7.00 -20.12 -10.73
CA LEU A 399 -7.02 -18.94 -11.59
C LEU A 399 -5.63 -18.31 -11.67
N ILE A 400 -5.25 -17.95 -12.89
CA ILE A 400 -3.95 -17.36 -13.19
C ILE A 400 -4.14 -15.91 -13.58
N LYS A 401 -3.36 -15.03 -12.95
CA LYS A 401 -3.32 -13.62 -13.28
C LYS A 401 -2.38 -13.40 -14.47
N PHE A 402 -2.93 -13.09 -15.63
CA PHE A 402 -2.16 -12.63 -16.78
C PHE A 402 -2.42 -11.14 -17.00
N LYS A 403 -1.37 -10.33 -16.81
CA LYS A 403 -1.47 -8.86 -16.71
C LYS A 403 -2.47 -8.48 -15.60
N ASN A 404 -3.62 -7.92 -15.99
CA ASN A 404 -4.69 -7.48 -15.08
C ASN A 404 -5.97 -8.32 -15.23
N LYS A 405 -5.91 -9.50 -15.85
CA LYS A 405 -7.06 -10.39 -16.10
C LYS A 405 -6.83 -11.76 -15.47
N LEU A 406 -7.93 -12.39 -15.05
CA LEU A 406 -7.94 -13.75 -14.52
C LEU A 406 -8.28 -14.73 -15.64
N TYR A 407 -7.46 -15.78 -15.76
CA TYR A 407 -7.63 -16.87 -16.72
C TYR A 407 -7.74 -18.20 -15.97
N PRO A 408 -8.47 -19.19 -16.52
CA PRO A 408 -8.41 -20.54 -15.98
C PRO A 408 -7.01 -21.13 -16.22
N ALA A 409 -6.56 -22.04 -15.35
CA ALA A 409 -5.21 -22.62 -15.42
C ALA A 409 -4.86 -23.25 -16.78
N LYS A 410 -5.85 -23.81 -17.50
CA LYS A 410 -5.63 -24.34 -18.86
C LYS A 410 -5.19 -23.29 -19.89
N MET A 411 -5.37 -21.99 -19.63
CA MET A 411 -4.99 -20.88 -20.50
C MET A 411 -3.77 -20.13 -19.98
N ASP A 412 -2.95 -20.76 -19.14
CA ASP A 412 -1.70 -20.19 -18.65
C ASP A 412 -0.69 -19.95 -19.79
N PRO A 413 -0.31 -18.70 -20.10
CA PRO A 413 0.72 -18.47 -21.11
C PRO A 413 2.14 -18.81 -20.62
N SER A 414 2.33 -19.04 -19.31
CA SER A 414 3.65 -19.37 -18.74
C SER A 414 3.95 -20.87 -18.75
N THR A 415 2.95 -21.72 -18.99
CA THR A 415 3.11 -23.18 -18.95
C THR A 415 2.38 -23.89 -20.10
N ASN A 416 2.96 -24.99 -20.58
CA ASN A 416 2.38 -25.87 -21.60
C ASN A 416 2.14 -27.30 -21.05
N GLU A 417 1.75 -27.40 -19.77
CA GLU A 417 1.45 -28.66 -19.10
C GLU A 417 0.31 -29.44 -19.77
N MET A 418 0.11 -30.71 -19.42
CA MET A 418 -0.86 -31.62 -20.09
C MET A 418 -2.29 -31.06 -20.19
N GLY A 419 -2.71 -30.22 -19.24
CA GLY A 419 -4.03 -29.57 -19.24
C GLY A 419 -4.11 -28.26 -20.04
N SER A 420 -3.00 -27.77 -20.56
CA SER A 420 -2.91 -26.48 -21.24
C SER A 420 -3.47 -26.53 -22.67
N VAL A 421 -4.19 -25.47 -23.05
CA VAL A 421 -4.70 -25.30 -24.42
C VAL A 421 -3.56 -25.14 -25.43
N PHE A 422 -2.39 -24.65 -24.99
CA PHE A 422 -1.24 -24.39 -25.87
C PHE A 422 -0.63 -25.67 -26.45
N ARG A 423 -0.85 -26.83 -25.82
CA ARG A 423 -0.46 -28.13 -26.39
C ARG A 423 -1.29 -28.55 -27.60
N ARG A 424 -2.45 -27.93 -27.82
CA ARG A 424 -3.41 -28.27 -28.88
C ARG A 424 -3.39 -27.29 -30.06
N VAL A 425 -2.42 -26.38 -30.09
CA VAL A 425 -2.34 -25.32 -31.11
C VAL A 425 -1.88 -25.86 -32.46
N GLY A 426 -0.88 -26.75 -32.44
CA GLY A 426 -0.37 -27.36 -33.65
C GLY A 426 0.54 -26.48 -34.51
N ASP A 427 0.77 -26.90 -35.75
CA ASP A 427 1.70 -26.30 -36.72
C ASP A 427 1.08 -25.12 -37.51
N LEU A 428 -0.22 -24.87 -37.31
CA LEU A 428 -0.98 -23.73 -37.86
C LEU A 428 -0.80 -23.48 -39.38
N GLY A 429 -0.39 -24.50 -40.15
CA GLY A 429 -0.18 -24.42 -41.59
C GLY A 429 1.11 -23.70 -42.04
N GLY A 430 2.06 -23.42 -41.14
CA GLY A 430 3.34 -22.80 -41.49
C GLY A 430 4.41 -23.82 -41.89
N PHE A 431 4.91 -24.57 -40.92
CA PHE A 431 5.88 -25.66 -41.10
C PHE A 431 5.77 -26.62 -39.90
N ILE A 432 6.30 -27.83 -40.05
CA ILE A 432 6.30 -28.82 -38.97
C ILE A 432 7.23 -28.34 -37.85
N SER A 433 6.64 -27.92 -36.72
CA SER A 433 7.35 -27.28 -35.62
C SER A 433 7.96 -28.29 -34.63
N SER A 434 7.53 -29.56 -34.67
CA SER A 434 8.00 -30.62 -33.80
C SER A 434 8.23 -31.93 -34.56
N SER A 435 9.22 -32.71 -34.13
CA SER A 435 9.48 -34.06 -34.65
C SER A 435 8.53 -35.13 -34.10
N ARG A 436 7.63 -34.76 -33.18
CA ARG A 436 6.69 -35.69 -32.55
C ARG A 436 5.55 -36.06 -33.51
N SER A 437 5.36 -37.36 -33.71
CA SER A 437 4.34 -37.93 -34.60
C SER A 437 3.01 -38.28 -33.91
N ILE A 438 2.97 -38.37 -32.57
CA ILE A 438 1.79 -38.79 -31.78
C ILE A 438 1.08 -37.61 -31.10
N GLU A 439 1.83 -36.63 -30.57
CA GLU A 439 1.29 -35.36 -30.05
C GLU A 439 2.20 -34.17 -30.44
N ILE A 440 1.68 -33.07 -30.98
CA ILE A 440 0.94 -33.02 -32.25
C ILE A 440 1.03 -31.64 -32.90
N LEU A 441 0.90 -31.76 -34.23
CA LEU A 441 0.37 -30.92 -35.33
C LEU A 441 -0.80 -29.98 -35.08
#